data_AF-A0A959D627-F1
#
_entry.id   AF-A0A959D627-F1
#
_cell.length_a   1.000
_cell.length_b   1.000
_cell.length_c   1.000
_cell.angle_alpha   90.00
_cell.angle_beta   90.00
_cell.angle_gamma   90.00
#
_symmetry.space_group_name_H-M   'P 1'
#
loop_
_entity.id
_entity.type
_entity.pdbx_description
1 polymer ?
#
loop_
_entity_poly.entity_id
_entity_poly.type
_entity_poly.pdbx_seq_one_letter_code
_entity_poly.pdbx_strand_id
1 'polypeptide(L)'
;AKGRAVTAMYKQTDMQLGQIKEQIELLAQQARAIQNRIAISEQIYTAEMNFEPLIGFAYHLYQRKNSNFVLSMVAPQEWGENPPYRFIATVELLSDHTWDVLEQAE
;
A
#
# COMPACT_ATOMS: atom_id res chain seq x y z
N ALA A 1 38.21 -18.58 32.19
CA ALA A 1 37.88 -17.17 31.87
C ALA A 1 37.68 -16.95 30.36
N LYS A 2 38.68 -17.23 29.50
CA LYS A 2 38.60 -17.01 28.03
C LYS A 2 37.43 -17.69 27.32
N GLY A 3 37.10 -18.96 27.63
CA GLY A 3 35.97 -19.66 27.00
C GLY A 3 34.60 -19.00 27.26
N ARG A 4 34.39 -18.44 28.45
CA ARG A 4 33.15 -17.71 28.79
C ARG A 4 33.03 -16.39 28.03
N ALA A 5 34.14 -15.69 27.83
CA ALA A 5 34.18 -14.45 27.05
C ALA A 5 33.89 -14.70 25.57
N VAL A 6 34.41 -15.79 25.01
CA VAL A 6 34.14 -16.20 23.62
C VAL A 6 32.67 -16.60 23.42
N THR A 7 32.07 -17.37 24.34
CA THR A 7 30.64 -17.70 24.28
C THR A 7 29.75 -16.46 24.41
N ALA A 8 30.10 -15.52 25.30
CA ALA A 8 29.37 -14.26 25.44
C ALA A 8 29.44 -13.41 24.16
N MET A 9 30.62 -13.36 23.52
CA MET A 9 30.81 -12.70 22.24
C MET A 9 29.95 -13.33 21.14
N TYR A 10 29.94 -14.65 20.99
CA TYR A 10 29.08 -15.33 19.99
C TYR A 10 27.60 -15.02 20.20
N LYS A 11 27.12 -15.10 21.46
CA LYS A 11 25.74 -14.74 21.78
C LYS A 11 25.41 -13.29 21.43
N GLN A 12 26.34 -12.35 21.65
CA GLN A 12 26.17 -10.96 21.26
C GLN A 12 26.11 -10.79 19.75
N THR A 13 26.99 -11.44 19.01
CA THR A 13 26.99 -11.41 17.54
C THR A 13 25.70 -11.99 16.98
N ASP A 14 25.20 -13.10 17.53
CA ASP A 14 23.93 -13.70 17.10
C ASP A 14 22.73 -12.75 17.31
N MET A 15 22.70 -12.05 18.46
CA MET A 15 21.67 -11.04 18.72
C MET A 15 21.74 -9.89 17.70
N GLN A 16 22.94 -9.40 17.40
CA GLN A 16 23.13 -8.32 16.42
C GLN A 16 22.74 -8.76 15.00
N LEU A 17 23.08 -9.98 14.60
CA LEU A 17 22.65 -10.54 13.32
C LEU A 17 21.13 -10.68 13.23
N GLY A 18 20.47 -11.06 14.35
CA GLY A 18 19.02 -11.06 14.46
C GLY A 18 18.41 -9.69 14.21
N GLN A 19 18.94 -8.64 14.86
CA GLN A 19 18.47 -7.26 14.66
C GLN A 19 18.64 -6.78 13.21
N ILE A 20 19.78 -7.09 12.59
CA ILE A 20 20.01 -6.73 11.18
C ILE A 20 19.00 -7.44 10.28
N LYS A 21 18.70 -8.71 10.54
CA LYS A 21 17.69 -9.46 9.79
C LYS A 21 16.31 -8.79 9.88
N GLU A 22 15.87 -8.42 11.08
CA GLU A 22 14.59 -7.72 11.29
C GLU A 22 14.54 -6.39 10.52
N GLN A 23 15.63 -5.63 10.51
CA GLN A 23 15.71 -4.39 9.74
C GLN A 23 15.63 -4.63 8.23
N ILE A 24 16.27 -5.67 7.71
CA ILE A 24 16.17 -6.04 6.28
C ILE A 24 14.74 -6.44 5.93
N GLU A 25 14.09 -7.23 6.79
CA GLU A 25 12.70 -7.64 6.58
C GLU A 25 11.75 -6.43 6.57
N LEU A 26 11.96 -5.47 7.48
CA LEU A 26 11.23 -4.21 7.50
C LEU A 26 11.44 -3.39 6.22
N LEU A 27 12.69 -3.22 5.78
CA LEU A 27 13.00 -2.51 4.55
C LEU A 27 12.37 -3.18 3.32
N ALA A 28 12.37 -4.51 3.26
CA ALA A 28 11.72 -5.26 2.20
C ALA A 28 10.19 -5.05 2.20
N GLN A 29 9.56 -4.98 3.37
CA GLN A 29 8.13 -4.64 3.49
C GLN A 29 7.85 -3.21 3.02
N GLN A 30 8.67 -2.25 3.43
CA GLN A 30 8.55 -0.85 3.00
C GLN A 30 8.71 -0.71 1.49
N ALA A 31 9.69 -1.38 0.89
CA ALA A 31 9.88 -1.39 -0.56
C ALA A 31 8.65 -1.95 -1.30
N ARG A 32 8.07 -3.05 -0.82
CA ARG A 32 6.82 -3.61 -1.38
C ARG A 32 5.66 -2.63 -1.27
N ALA A 33 5.50 -1.96 -0.14
CA ALA A 33 4.46 -0.94 0.04
C ALA A 33 4.61 0.23 -0.95
N ILE A 34 5.85 0.70 -1.16
CA ILE A 34 6.15 1.74 -2.16
C ILE A 34 5.78 1.28 -3.57
N GLN A 35 6.17 0.06 -3.96
CA GLN A 35 5.82 -0.48 -5.28
C GLN A 35 4.31 -0.59 -5.49
N ASN A 36 3.57 -1.01 -4.46
CA ASN A 36 2.11 -1.07 -4.51
C ASN A 36 1.48 0.33 -4.69
N ARG A 37 1.95 1.34 -3.93
CA ARG A 37 1.49 2.74 -4.08
C ARG A 37 1.74 3.27 -5.49
N ILE A 38 2.89 2.93 -6.09
CA ILE A 38 3.19 3.27 -7.49
C ILE A 38 2.19 2.62 -8.44
N ALA A 39 1.97 1.30 -8.31
CA ALA A 39 1.06 0.57 -9.19
C ALA A 39 -0.38 1.11 -9.14
N ILE A 40 -0.90 1.41 -7.94
CA ILE A 40 -2.23 2.03 -7.78
C ILE A 40 -2.24 3.45 -8.37
N SER A 41 -1.21 4.25 -8.15
CA SER A 41 -1.12 5.60 -8.71
C SER A 41 -1.14 5.60 -10.24
N GLU A 42 -0.45 4.65 -10.88
CA GLU A 42 -0.48 4.47 -12.34
C GLU A 42 -1.87 4.09 -12.85
N GLN A 43 -2.60 3.23 -12.12
CA GLN A 43 -3.99 2.90 -12.44
C GLN A 43 -4.90 4.11 -12.32
N ILE A 44 -4.75 4.93 -11.27
CA ILE A 44 -5.51 6.17 -11.09
C ILE A 44 -5.23 7.15 -12.22
N TYR A 45 -3.97 7.28 -12.66
CA TYR A 45 -3.60 8.18 -13.76
C TYR A 45 -4.30 7.80 -15.09
N THR A 46 -4.60 6.52 -15.29
CA THR A 46 -5.33 6.02 -16.47
C THR A 46 -6.83 5.87 -16.24
N ALA A 47 -7.32 6.14 -15.03
CA ALA A 47 -8.72 6.00 -14.68
C ALA A 47 -9.57 7.13 -15.26
N GLU A 48 -10.77 6.78 -15.72
CA GLU A 48 -11.78 7.78 -16.05
C GLU A 48 -12.27 8.46 -14.77
N MET A 49 -12.38 9.79 -14.79
CA MET A 49 -12.88 10.61 -13.68
C MET A 49 -13.90 11.62 -14.21
N ASN A 50 -15.09 11.64 -13.62
CA ASN A 50 -16.14 12.62 -13.96
C ASN A 50 -16.22 13.78 -12.94
N PHE A 51 -15.17 13.96 -12.15
CA PHE A 51 -15.05 14.98 -11.11
C PHE A 51 -13.59 15.43 -10.97
N GLU A 52 -13.37 16.55 -10.31
CA GLU A 52 -12.05 17.03 -9.91
C GLU A 52 -11.75 16.58 -8.47
N PRO A 53 -10.73 15.74 -8.24
CA PRO A 53 -10.39 15.30 -6.89
C PRO A 53 -9.87 16.44 -6.02
N LEU A 54 -10.21 16.39 -4.73
CA LEU A 54 -9.84 17.38 -3.73
C LEU A 54 -8.86 16.77 -2.72
N ILE A 55 -7.88 17.57 -2.30
CA ILE A 55 -6.90 17.19 -1.29
C ILE A 55 -7.60 16.85 0.03
N GLY A 56 -7.20 15.75 0.66
CA GLY A 56 -7.72 15.27 1.94
C GLY A 56 -9.03 14.49 1.84
N PHE A 57 -9.52 14.21 0.63
CA PHE A 57 -10.72 13.42 0.42
C PHE A 57 -10.39 12.01 -0.08
N ALA A 58 -11.19 11.06 0.41
CA ALA A 58 -11.13 9.68 -0.01
C ALA A 58 -11.97 9.43 -1.27
N TYR A 59 -11.44 8.58 -2.14
CA TYR A 59 -12.04 8.13 -3.39
C TYR A 59 -11.81 6.65 -3.56
N HIS A 60 -12.56 6.03 -4.46
CA HIS A 60 -12.58 4.59 -4.62
C HIS A 60 -12.26 4.24 -6.07
N LEU A 61 -11.16 3.52 -6.25
CA LEU A 61 -10.71 3.00 -7.53
C LEU A 61 -11.42 1.68 -7.83
N TYR A 62 -12.00 1.61 -9.02
CA TYR A 62 -12.66 0.41 -9.51
C TYR A 62 -12.13 0.00 -10.89
N GLN A 63 -12.29 -1.28 -11.20
CA GLN A 63 -12.07 -1.84 -12.51
C GLN A 63 -13.40 -2.22 -13.17
N ARG A 64 -13.60 -1.73 -14.39
CA ARG A 64 -14.73 -2.07 -15.25
C ARG A 64 -14.52 -3.45 -15.90
N LYS A 65 -15.58 -4.04 -16.45
CA LYS A 65 -15.51 -5.34 -17.17
C LYS A 65 -14.59 -5.34 -18.40
N ASN A 66 -14.36 -4.16 -18.99
CA ASN A 66 -13.45 -3.98 -20.13
C ASN A 66 -12.00 -3.67 -19.70
N SER A 67 -11.65 -3.92 -18.43
CA SER A 67 -10.33 -3.67 -17.83
C SER A 67 -9.93 -2.21 -17.64
N ASN A 68 -10.76 -1.24 -18.06
CA ASN A 68 -10.52 0.17 -17.77
C ASN A 68 -10.75 0.48 -16.29
N PHE A 69 -10.01 1.45 -15.78
CA PHE A 69 -10.17 1.94 -14.41
C PHE A 69 -11.12 3.14 -14.36
N VAL A 70 -11.80 3.30 -13.24
CA VAL A 70 -12.64 4.47 -12.93
C VAL A 70 -12.43 4.85 -11.48
N LEU A 71 -12.21 6.14 -11.23
CA LEU A 71 -12.21 6.69 -9.88
C LEU A 71 -13.60 7.20 -9.56
N SER A 72 -14.10 6.91 -8.36
CA SER A 72 -15.46 7.25 -7.94
C SER A 72 -15.47 7.84 -6.52
N MET A 73 -16.45 8.69 -6.25
CA MET A 73 -16.76 9.15 -4.89
C MET A 73 -17.65 8.17 -4.11
N VAL A 74 -18.30 7.23 -4.81
CA VAL A 74 -19.21 6.24 -4.22
C VAL A 74 -18.40 5.04 -3.72
N ALA A 75 -18.51 4.74 -2.43
CA ALA A 75 -17.82 3.66 -1.75
C ALA A 75 -18.38 2.26 -2.12
N PRO A 76 -17.59 1.18 -1.94
CA PRO A 76 -18.03 -0.18 -2.29
C PRO A 76 -19.35 -0.58 -1.64
N GLN A 77 -19.57 -0.17 -0.39
CA GLN A 77 -20.74 -0.50 0.43
C GLN A 77 -21.98 0.30 0.02
N GLU A 78 -21.81 1.42 -0.69
CA GLU A 78 -22.91 2.29 -1.13
C GLU A 78 -23.58 1.81 -2.43
N TRP A 79 -22.93 0.92 -3.20
CA TRP A 79 -23.50 0.37 -4.42
C TRP A 79 -24.63 -0.64 -4.21
N GLY A 80 -24.81 -1.13 -2.98
CA GLY A 80 -25.77 -2.20 -2.65
C GLY A 80 -25.35 -3.56 -3.20
N GLU A 81 -26.33 -4.43 -3.47
CA GLU A 81 -26.08 -5.85 -3.79
C GLU A 81 -25.40 -6.10 -5.13
N ASN A 82 -25.48 -5.16 -6.07
CA ASN A 82 -25.00 -5.34 -7.45
C ASN A 82 -24.10 -4.17 -7.87
N PRO A 83 -22.85 -4.12 -7.36
CA PRO A 83 -21.91 -3.07 -7.76
C PRO A 83 -21.60 -3.16 -9.26
N PRO A 84 -21.55 -2.02 -9.97
CA PRO A 84 -21.32 -2.01 -11.41
C PRO A 84 -19.88 -2.39 -11.79
N TYR A 85 -18.93 -2.21 -10.86
CA TYR A 85 -17.49 -2.37 -11.08
C TYR A 85 -16.85 -3.19 -9.95
N ARG A 86 -15.68 -3.79 -10.23
CA ARG A 86 -14.87 -4.49 -9.22
C ARG A 86 -14.08 -3.48 -8.41
N PHE A 87 -14.18 -3.51 -7.09
CA PHE A 87 -13.38 -2.68 -6.20
C PHE A 87 -11.89 -3.06 -6.26
N ILE A 88 -11.03 -2.05 -6.26
CA ILE A 88 -9.57 -2.22 -6.27
C ILE A 88 -8.94 -1.62 -5.02
N ALA A 89 -9.20 -0.34 -4.75
CA ALA A 89 -8.62 0.36 -3.60
C ALA A 89 -9.43 1.60 -3.20
N THR A 90 -9.36 1.96 -1.93
CA THR A 90 -9.74 3.29 -1.42
C THR A 90 -8.47 4.11 -1.28
N VAL A 91 -8.50 5.33 -1.80
CA VAL A 91 -7.33 6.21 -1.89
C VAL A 91 -7.65 7.64 -1.44
N GLU A 92 -6.68 8.33 -0.89
CA GLU A 92 -6.77 9.74 -0.49
C GLU A 92 -5.82 10.59 -1.34
N LEU A 93 -6.31 11.74 -1.83
CA LEU A 93 -5.44 12.70 -2.49
C LEU A 93 -4.67 13.51 -1.44
N LEU A 94 -3.35 13.41 -1.43
CA LEU A 94 -2.47 14.13 -0.51
C LEU A 94 -2.17 15.55 -0.99
N SER A 95 -1.63 16.38 -0.10
CA SER A 95 -1.32 17.79 -0.39
C SER A 95 -0.29 18.01 -1.50
N ASP A 96 0.55 17.02 -1.76
CA ASP A 96 1.54 17.02 -2.84
C ASP A 96 0.99 16.45 -4.16
N HIS A 97 -0.32 16.25 -4.25
CA HIS A 97 -1.04 15.67 -5.40
C HIS A 97 -0.66 14.20 -5.68
N THR A 98 -0.08 13.51 -4.70
CA THR A 98 0.09 12.05 -4.74
C THR A 98 -1.08 11.35 -4.07
N TRP A 99 -1.21 10.04 -4.32
CA TRP A 99 -2.28 9.22 -3.78
C TRP A 99 -1.76 8.35 -2.64
N ASP A 100 -2.45 8.38 -1.50
CA ASP A 100 -2.27 7.37 -0.47
C ASP A 100 -3.29 6.25 -0.61
N VAL A 101 -2.90 5.02 -0.26
CA VAL A 101 -3.78 3.85 -0.31
C VAL A 101 -4.25 3.56 1.10
N LEU A 102 -5.53 3.83 1.36
CA LEU A 102 -6.16 3.62 2.67
C LEU A 102 -6.61 2.16 2.86
N GLU A 103 -7.10 1.56 1.78
CA GLU A 103 -7.61 0.18 1.75
C GLU A 103 -7.38 -0.41 0.36
N GLN A 104 -7.09 -1.70 0.28
CA GLN A 104 -6.97 -2.43 -0.98
C GLN A 104 -7.80 -3.71 -0.91
N ALA A 105 -8.45 -4.06 -2.02
CA ALA A 105 -9.15 -5.33 -2.14
C ALA A 105 -8.14 -6.49 -1.99
N GLU A 106 -8.48 -7.49 -1.16
CA GLU A 106 -7.72 -8.74 -1.01
C GLU A 106 -7.67 -9.56 -2.31
#